data_AF-A0A1J5PR96-F1
#
_entry.id   AF-A0A1J5PR96-F1
#
_cell.length_a   1.000
_cell.length_b   1.000
_cell.length_c   1.000
_cell.angle_alpha   90.00
_cell.angle_beta   90.00
_cell.angle_gamma   90.00
#
_symmetry.space_group_name_H-M   'P 1'
#
loop_
_entity.id
_entity.type
_entity.pdbx_description
1 polymer ?
#
loop_
_entity_poly.entity_id
_entity_poly.type
_entity_poly.pdbx_seq_one_letter_code
_entity_poly.pdbx_strand_id
1 'polypeptide(L)'
;MAQVMASLPLHASRRQLFVPQQVLESHGCGIEDVFAGKETPKLRAALDHLLGEAREHLGTALALLATVAPEVRPVFLPLAQVERDLARMSRADNNPFVPRSTSRFRTLWSLWRASRSRQFSA
;
A
#
# COMPACT_ATOMS: atom_id res chain seq x y z
N MET A 1 -3.56 -4.53 -3.29
CA MET A 1 -4.15 -3.47 -2.43
C MET A 1 -3.32 -2.17 -2.40
N ALA A 2 -2.00 -2.21 -2.20
CA ALA A 2 -1.17 -0.99 -2.11
C ALA A 2 -1.31 0.00 -3.28
N GLN A 3 -1.36 -0.47 -4.53
CA GLN A 3 -1.53 0.40 -5.70
C GLN A 3 -2.91 1.07 -5.76
N VAL A 4 -3.96 0.38 -5.33
CA VAL A 4 -5.32 0.94 -5.24
C VAL A 4 -5.33 2.09 -4.23
N MET A 5 -4.69 1.91 -3.08
CA MET A 5 -4.55 2.97 -2.07
C MET A 5 -3.71 4.15 -2.58
N ALA A 6 -2.61 3.88 -3.28
CA ALA A 6 -1.77 4.94 -3.87
C ALA A 6 -2.51 5.78 -4.92
N SER A 7 -3.46 5.15 -5.63
CA SER A 7 -4.20 5.76 -6.74
C SER A 7 -5.58 6.28 -6.30
N LEU A 8 -5.92 6.17 -5.02
CA LEU A 8 -7.22 6.56 -4.47
C LEU A 8 -7.63 8.01 -4.84
N PRO A 9 -6.75 9.04 -4.76
CA PRO A 9 -7.12 10.39 -5.16
C PRO A 9 -7.57 10.48 -6.63
N LEU A 10 -6.85 9.78 -7.51
CA LEU A 10 -7.13 9.75 -8.94
C LEU A 10 -8.42 8.97 -9.23
N HIS A 11 -8.64 7.85 -8.54
CA HIS A 11 -9.87 7.08 -8.68
C HIS A 11 -11.09 7.85 -8.19
N ALA A 12 -11.00 8.49 -7.02
CA ALA A 12 -12.07 9.32 -6.46
C ALA A 12 -12.43 10.49 -7.37
N SER A 13 -11.44 11.25 -7.88
CA SER A 13 -11.69 12.36 -8.82
C SER A 13 -12.35 11.93 -10.13
N ARG A 14 -12.20 10.66 -10.53
CA ARG A 14 -12.83 10.07 -11.72
C ARG A 14 -14.13 9.33 -11.41
N ARG A 15 -14.63 9.42 -10.16
CA ARG A 15 -15.77 8.63 -9.65
C ARG A 15 -15.62 7.13 -9.88
N GLN A 16 -14.39 6.62 -9.77
CA GLN A 16 -14.06 5.20 -9.85
C GLN A 16 -13.87 4.64 -8.44
N LEU A 17 -14.58 3.57 -8.11
CA LEU A 17 -14.45 2.89 -6.82
C LEU A 17 -13.78 1.53 -6.99
N PHE A 18 -12.54 1.43 -6.53
CA PHE A 18 -11.78 0.16 -6.49
C PHE A 18 -11.57 -0.34 -5.06
N VAL A 19 -12.02 0.44 -4.07
CA VAL A 19 -12.07 0.02 -2.67
C VAL A 19 -13.29 -0.88 -2.49
N PRO A 20 -13.19 -2.04 -1.81
CA PRO A 20 -14.34 -2.92 -1.58
C PRO A 20 -15.47 -2.18 -0.85
N GLN A 21 -16.66 -2.16 -1.44
CA GLN A 21 -17.82 -1.47 -0.88
C GLN A 21 -18.22 -2.03 0.50
N GLN A 22 -18.10 -3.34 0.70
CA GLN A 22 -18.42 -3.99 1.98
C GLN A 22 -17.55 -3.45 3.13
N VAL A 23 -16.28 -3.08 2.85
CA VAL A 23 -15.39 -2.53 3.86
C VAL A 23 -15.78 -1.10 4.24
N LEU A 24 -16.25 -0.31 3.26
CA LEU A 24 -16.79 1.03 3.53
C LEU A 24 -18.06 0.97 4.38
N GLU A 25 -19.00 0.09 4.00
CA GLU A 25 -20.28 -0.10 4.70
C GLU A 25 -20.09 -0.58 6.14
N SER A 26 -19.17 -1.53 6.37
CA SER A 26 -18.86 -2.01 7.73
C SER A 26 -18.30 -0.92 8.66
N HIS A 27 -17.73 0.15 8.09
CA HIS A 27 -17.27 1.34 8.83
C HIS A 27 -18.28 2.50 8.79
N GLY A 28 -19.48 2.28 8.23
CA GLY A 28 -20.53 3.29 8.11
C GLY A 28 -20.19 4.44 7.17
N CYS A 29 -19.42 4.16 6.11
CA CYS A 29 -19.10 5.09 5.02
C CYS A 29 -19.90 4.75 3.77
N GLY A 30 -20.40 5.78 3.09
CA GLY A 30 -20.95 5.66 1.75
C GLY A 30 -19.89 5.83 0.66
N ILE A 31 -20.27 5.47 -0.57
CA ILE A 31 -19.41 5.68 -1.75
C ILE A 31 -19.15 7.18 -1.98
N GLU A 32 -20.16 8.03 -1.71
CA GLU A 32 -20.02 9.48 -1.87
C GLU A 32 -19.00 10.09 -0.90
N ASP A 33 -18.74 9.47 0.26
CA ASP A 33 -17.68 9.91 1.18
C ASP A 33 -16.30 9.77 0.53
N VAL A 34 -16.11 8.73 -0.29
CA VAL A 34 -14.87 8.52 -1.06
C VAL A 34 -14.78 9.55 -2.19
N PHE A 35 -15.86 9.78 -2.93
CA PHE A 35 -15.87 10.72 -4.05
C PHE A 35 -15.78 12.18 -3.63
N ALA A 36 -16.21 12.52 -2.41
CA ALA A 36 -16.01 13.85 -1.83
C ALA A 36 -14.53 14.21 -1.68
N GLY A 37 -13.61 13.23 -1.71
CA GLY A 37 -12.17 13.44 -1.64
C GLY A 37 -11.71 14.03 -0.30
N LYS A 38 -12.52 13.87 0.75
CA LYS A 38 -12.26 14.39 2.09
C LYS A 38 -12.01 13.25 3.04
N GLU A 39 -10.92 13.34 3.78
CA GLU A 39 -10.64 12.39 4.87
C GLU A 39 -11.63 12.63 6.01
N THR A 40 -12.36 11.58 6.38
CA THR A 40 -13.19 11.53 7.59
C THR A 40 -12.67 10.42 8.50
N PRO A 41 -12.88 10.48 9.83
CA PRO A 41 -12.41 9.44 10.74
C PRO A 41 -12.89 8.03 10.38
N LYS A 42 -14.15 7.90 9.95
CA LYS A 42 -14.73 6.62 9.54
C LYS A 42 -14.09 6.08 8.26
N LEU A 43 -13.92 6.95 7.26
CA LEU A 43 -13.29 6.57 5.99
C LEU A 43 -11.82 6.22 6.20
N ARG A 44 -11.14 6.96 7.07
CA ARG A 44 -9.78 6.64 7.46
C ARG A 44 -9.69 5.25 8.09
N ALA A 45 -10.57 4.93 9.04
CA ALA A 45 -10.61 3.60 9.65
C ALA A 45 -10.84 2.48 8.61
N ALA A 46 -11.74 2.69 7.65
CA ALA A 46 -11.98 1.73 6.56
C ALA A 46 -10.73 1.51 5.69
N LEU A 47 -10.00 2.59 5.37
CA LEU A 47 -8.75 2.51 4.61
C LEU A 47 -7.63 1.85 5.43
N ASP A 48 -7.54 2.15 6.72
CA ASP A 48 -6.56 1.54 7.62
C ASP A 48 -6.80 0.03 7.79
N HIS A 49 -8.06 -0.43 7.77
CA HIS A 49 -8.38 -1.86 7.72
C HIS A 49 -7.76 -2.53 6.48
N LEU A 50 -7.95 -1.95 5.29
CA LEU A 50 -7.37 -2.48 4.05
C LEU A 50 -5.84 -2.40 4.01
N LEU A 51 -5.26 -1.37 4.62
CA LEU A 51 -3.82 -1.27 4.80
C LEU A 51 -3.31 -2.36 5.75
N GLY A 52 -4.07 -2.72 6.78
CA GLY A 52 -3.82 -3.85 7.67
C GLY A 52 -3.77 -5.17 6.90
N GLU A 53 -4.83 -5.50 6.14
CA GLU A 53 -4.86 -6.71 5.31
C GLU A 53 -3.70 -6.76 4.31
N ALA A 54 -3.38 -5.63 3.68
CA ALA A 54 -2.25 -5.54 2.76
C ALA A 54 -0.90 -5.84 3.44
N ARG A 55 -0.73 -5.46 4.71
CA ARG A 55 0.47 -5.73 5.50
C ARG A 55 0.55 -7.20 5.91
N GLU A 56 -0.56 -7.83 6.26
CA GLU A 56 -0.61 -9.28 6.53
C GLU A 56 -0.22 -10.10 5.30
N HIS A 57 -0.73 -9.73 4.12
CA HIS A 57 -0.34 -10.36 2.86
C HIS A 57 1.15 -10.15 2.54
N LEU A 58 1.68 -8.95 2.80
CA LEU A 58 3.11 -8.69 2.64
C LEU A 58 3.93 -9.55 3.60
N GLY A 59 3.55 -9.66 4.87
CA GLY A 59 4.21 -10.52 5.85
C GLY A 59 4.24 -11.98 5.39
N THR A 60 3.12 -12.48 4.90
CA THR A 60 3.02 -13.82 4.31
C THR A 60 3.95 -14.00 3.10
N ALA A 61 3.96 -13.03 2.18
CA ALA A 61 4.82 -13.08 1.00
C ALA A 61 6.32 -13.09 1.37
N LEU A 62 6.73 -12.29 2.37
CA LEU A 62 8.10 -12.25 2.85
C LEU A 62 8.50 -13.54 3.60
N ALA A 63 7.57 -14.16 4.33
CA ALA A 63 7.79 -15.46 4.96
C ALA A 63 8.00 -16.56 3.91
N LEU A 64 7.19 -16.59 2.85
CA LEU A 64 7.34 -17.53 1.74
C LEU A 64 8.63 -17.26 0.94
N LEU A 65 9.03 -16.01 0.77
CA LEU A 65 10.28 -15.66 0.09
C LEU A 65 11.50 -16.32 0.76
N ALA A 66 11.48 -16.47 2.09
CA ALA A 66 12.57 -17.12 2.82
C ALA A 66 12.75 -18.60 2.45
N THR A 67 11.69 -19.27 1.97
CA THR A 67 11.74 -20.69 1.57
C THR A 67 12.14 -20.89 0.11
N VAL A 68 12.27 -19.81 -0.66
CA VAL A 68 12.61 -19.84 -2.09
C VAL A 68 14.13 -19.88 -2.27
N ALA A 69 14.58 -20.53 -3.35
CA ALA A 69 15.99 -20.61 -3.75
C ALA A 69 16.64 -19.20 -3.79
N PRO A 70 17.82 -19.03 -3.17
CA PRO A 70 18.42 -17.70 -3.02
C PRO A 70 18.62 -16.94 -4.34
N GLU A 71 18.91 -17.66 -5.43
CA GLU A 71 19.19 -17.13 -6.76
C GLU A 71 18.00 -16.41 -7.39
N VAL A 72 16.76 -16.77 -7.00
CA VAL A 72 15.54 -16.17 -7.57
C VAL A 72 14.92 -15.09 -6.65
N ARG A 73 15.40 -14.95 -5.41
CA ARG A 73 14.91 -13.93 -4.47
C ARG A 73 14.99 -12.50 -5.01
N PRO A 74 16.00 -12.09 -5.81
CA PRO A 74 16.06 -10.75 -6.39
C PRO A 74 14.84 -10.37 -7.26
N VAL A 75 14.14 -11.34 -7.85
CA VAL A 75 12.92 -11.08 -8.66
C VAL A 75 11.82 -10.42 -7.80
N PHE A 76 11.83 -10.69 -6.49
CA PHE A 76 10.85 -10.17 -5.54
C PHE A 76 11.24 -8.83 -4.90
N LEU A 77 12.32 -8.18 -5.35
CA LEU A 77 12.71 -6.84 -4.89
C LEU A 77 11.58 -5.79 -4.88
N PRO A 78 10.58 -5.81 -5.79
CA PRO A 78 9.44 -4.91 -5.70
C PRO A 78 8.68 -4.97 -4.36
N LEU A 79 8.73 -6.10 -3.61
CA LEU A 79 8.11 -6.21 -2.29
C LEU A 79 8.68 -5.20 -1.27
N ALA A 80 9.97 -4.86 -1.37
CA ALA A 80 10.57 -3.83 -0.51
C ALA A 80 9.97 -2.43 -0.76
N GLN A 81 9.54 -2.15 -1.99
CA GLN A 81 8.84 -0.92 -2.30
C GLN A 81 7.40 -0.95 -1.75
N VAL A 82 6.72 -2.09 -1.84
CA VAL A 82 5.39 -2.29 -1.26
C VAL A 82 5.41 -2.09 0.25
N GLU A 83 6.39 -2.66 0.95
CA GLU A 83 6.59 -2.47 2.39
C GLU A 83 6.71 -0.99 2.76
N ARG A 84 7.57 -0.28 2.04
CA ARG A 84 7.79 1.16 2.24
C ARG A 84 6.54 1.98 1.97
N ASP A 85 5.79 1.65 0.93
CA ASP A 85 4.57 2.36 0.56
C ASP A 85 3.47 2.13 1.60
N LEU A 86 3.25 0.89 2.05
CA LEU A 86 2.30 0.57 3.11
C LEU A 86 2.68 1.23 4.44
N ALA A 87 3.96 1.21 4.83
CA ALA A 87 4.45 1.85 6.05
C ALA A 87 4.24 3.38 6.02
N ARG A 88 4.33 4.00 4.83
CA ARG A 88 4.04 5.42 4.65
C ARG A 88 2.54 5.72 4.70
N MET A 89 1.73 4.91 4.02
CA MET A 89 0.28 5.08 3.98
C MET A 89 -0.35 4.91 5.36
N SER A 90 0.20 4.02 6.19
CA SER A 90 -0.29 3.74 7.55
C SER A 90 0.00 4.86 8.56
N ARG A 91 0.72 5.93 8.20
CA ARG A 91 1.04 7.00 9.16
C ARG A 91 -0.18 7.86 9.45
N ALA A 92 -0.35 8.28 10.69
CA ALA A 92 -1.46 9.11 11.13
C ALA A 92 -1.52 10.49 10.42
N ASP A 93 -0.37 11.03 10.01
CA ASP A 93 -0.26 12.30 9.28
C ASP A 93 -0.45 12.15 7.75
N ASN A 94 -0.64 10.93 7.25
CA ASN A 94 -0.78 10.68 5.83
C ASN A 94 -2.23 10.85 5.36
N ASN A 95 -2.57 11.98 4.74
CA ASN A 95 -3.86 12.14 4.07
C ASN A 95 -3.96 11.25 2.79
N PRO A 96 -4.97 10.36 2.67
CA PRO A 96 -5.09 9.41 1.57
C PRO A 96 -5.61 10.03 0.25
N PHE A 97 -6.16 11.25 0.29
CA PHE A 97 -6.67 11.97 -0.87
C PHE A 97 -5.68 12.98 -1.48
N VAL A 98 -4.49 13.10 -0.91
CA VAL A 98 -3.42 13.93 -1.47
C VAL A 98 -2.50 13.06 -2.33
N PRO A 99 -2.43 13.27 -3.66
CA PRO A 99 -1.46 12.58 -4.50
C PRO A 99 -0.05 12.88 -4.02
N ARG A 100 0.74 11.83 -3.80
CA ARG A 100 2.16 11.98 -3.43
C ARG A 100 3.02 11.34 -4.50
N SER A 101 3.87 12.14 -5.14
CA SER A 101 4.88 11.61 -6.05
C SER A 101 6.00 10.94 -5.24
N THR A 102 6.34 9.71 -5.60
CA THR A 102 7.54 9.05 -5.09
C THR A 102 8.75 9.51 -5.88
N SER A 103 9.76 10.03 -5.20
CA SER A 103 11.05 10.35 -5.81
C SER A 103 11.64 9.08 -6.47
N ARG A 104 12.02 9.20 -7.75
CA ARG A 104 12.69 8.12 -8.50
C ARG A 104 13.98 7.70 -7.81
N PHE A 105 14.79 8.67 -7.37
CA PHE A 105 16.01 8.39 -6.60
C PHE A 105 15.71 7.60 -5.33
N ARG A 106 14.65 7.98 -4.59
CA ARG A 106 14.26 7.27 -3.37
C ARG A 106 13.80 5.84 -3.65
N THR A 107 13.14 5.61 -4.78
CA THR A 107 12.75 4.27 -5.23
C THR A 107 13.99 3.42 -5.54
N LEU A 108 14.90 3.95 -6.37
CA LEU A 108 16.17 3.27 -6.69
C LEU A 108 17.00 2.99 -5.45
N TRP A 109 17.07 3.94 -4.51
CA TRP A 109 17.78 3.79 -3.24
C TRP A 109 17.17 2.71 -2.35
N SER A 110 15.83 2.62 -2.27
CA SER A 110 15.15 1.55 -1.54
C SER A 110 15.47 0.18 -2.15
N LEU A 111 15.40 0.05 -3.47
CA LEU A 111 15.68 -1.19 -4.17
C LEU A 111 17.15 -1.61 -4.03
N TRP A 112 18.09 -0.68 -4.17
CA TRP A 112 19.51 -0.94 -4.00
C TRP A 112 19.87 -1.39 -2.57
N ARG A 113 19.26 -0.79 -1.54
CA ARG A 113 19.47 -1.26 -0.16
C ARG A 113 18.87 -2.64 0.06
N ALA A 114 17.67 -2.89 -0.48
CA ALA A 114 17.00 -4.19 -0.37
C ALA A 114 17.80 -5.30 -1.08
N SER A 115 18.38 -5.03 -2.25
CA SER A 115 19.18 -6.03 -3.00
C SER A 115 20.45 -6.49 -2.28
N ARG A 116 20.87 -5.77 -1.24
CA ARG A 116 22.02 -6.12 -0.39
C ARG A 116 21.61 -6.74 0.94
N SER A 117 20.33 -6.91 1.21
CA SER A 117 19.84 -7.55 2.42
C SER A 117 19.76 -9.08 2.24
N ARG A 118 19.93 -9.83 3.33
CA ARG A 118 19.80 -11.30 3.32
C ARG A 118 18.44 -11.80 2.83
N GLN A 119 17.42 -10.95 2.88
CA GLN A 119 16.07 -11.28 2.48
C GLN A 119 15.92 -11.40 0.96
N PHE A 120 16.71 -10.63 0.19
CA PHE A 120 16.63 -10.59 -1.28
C PHE A 120 17.93 -11.00 -1.97
N SER A 121 19.03 -11.17 -1.23
CA SER A 121 20.28 -11.67 -1.80
C SER A 121 20.23 -13.19 -1.96
N ALA A 122 21.03 -13.67 -2.93
CA ALA A 122 21.51 -15.03 -2.94
C ALA A 122 22.37 -15.32 -1.70
#